data_AF-A0A2G5CGV9-F1
#
_entry.id   AF-A0A2G5CGV9-F1
#
_cell.length_a   1.000
_cell.length_b   1.000
_cell.length_c   1.000
_cell.angle_alpha   90.00
_cell.angle_beta   90.00
_cell.angle_gamma   90.00
#
_symmetry.space_group_name_H-M   'P 1'
#
loop_
_entity.id
_entity.type
_entity.pdbx_description
1 polymer ?
#
loop_
_entity_poly.entity_id
_entity_poly.type
_entity_poly.pdbx_seq_one_letter_code
_entity_poly.pdbx_strand_id
1 'polypeptide(L)'
;MRYVELVLCLLLLLLKTQGNESTPVPTPWPEQFHSLLYMNLTDSRLQITDLWYDWPKGRNVNIMQKQLGELLYDVEWNNGTSYYYTLGKDSGCKIMNFGVGIPRPDFLDGAEYVGIQETDGFLCNVWEKVEFIWYYEDIATQRPVRWDFYDGMNIYSRYYL
;
A
#
# COMPACT_ATOMS: atom_id res chain seq x y z
N MET A 1 45.96 -16.00 -29.93
CA MET A 1 46.19 -15.44 -28.59
C MET A 1 45.52 -14.08 -28.37
N ARG A 2 45.62 -13.11 -29.30
CA ARG A 2 44.98 -11.78 -29.15
C ARG A 2 43.43 -11.76 -29.07
N TYR A 3 42.71 -12.64 -29.76
CA TYR A 3 41.24 -12.66 -29.77
C TYR A 3 40.62 -13.18 -28.47
N VAL A 4 41.25 -14.18 -27.85
CA VAL A 4 40.76 -14.79 -26.60
C VAL A 4 40.87 -13.80 -25.45
N GLU A 5 41.97 -13.03 -25.39
CA GLU A 5 42.12 -11.99 -24.37
C GLU A 5 41.16 -10.82 -24.56
N LEU A 6 40.84 -10.46 -25.81
CA LEU A 6 39.85 -9.40 -26.08
C LEU A 6 38.44 -9.80 -25.62
N VAL A 7 38.04 -11.05 -25.90
CA VAL A 7 36.74 -11.61 -25.48
C VAL A 7 36.66 -11.74 -23.95
N LEU A 8 37.74 -12.19 -23.31
CA LEU A 8 37.83 -12.28 -21.85
C LEU A 8 37.74 -10.89 -21.19
N CYS A 9 38.37 -9.87 -21.79
CA CYS A 9 38.32 -8.50 -21.30
C CYS A 9 36.91 -7.89 -21.45
N LEU A 10 36.21 -8.17 -22.55
CA LEU A 10 34.81 -7.78 -22.76
C LEU A 10 33.85 -8.46 -21.76
N LEU A 11 34.04 -9.75 -21.47
CA LEU A 11 33.30 -10.47 -20.43
C LEU A 11 33.56 -9.89 -19.03
N LEU A 12 34.80 -9.53 -18.72
CA LEU A 12 35.19 -8.90 -17.46
C LEU A 12 34.65 -7.45 -17.32
N LEU A 13 34.45 -6.74 -18.43
CA LEU A 13 33.81 -5.42 -18.46
C LEU A 13 32.28 -5.52 -18.29
N LEU A 14 31.63 -6.54 -18.86
CA LEU A 14 30.21 -6.85 -18.65
C LEU A 14 29.92 -7.24 -17.19
N LEU A 15 30.82 -8.01 -16.54
CA LEU A 15 30.71 -8.41 -15.14
C LEU A 15 30.97 -7.25 -14.15
N LYS A 16 31.54 -6.13 -14.58
CA LYS A 16 31.91 -4.99 -13.71
C LYS A 16 30.85 -3.90 -13.59
N THR A 17 29.67 -4.12 -14.16
CA THR A 17 28.54 -3.17 -14.05
C THR A 17 27.48 -3.64 -13.06
N GLN A 18 27.89 -4.31 -11.97
CA GLN A 18 27.02 -4.38 -10.79
C GLN A 18 27.28 -3.11 -9.98
N GLY A 19 26.67 -2.01 -10.45
CA GLY A 19 26.55 -0.80 -9.65
C GLY A 19 25.99 -1.20 -8.30
N ASN A 20 26.57 -0.67 -7.22
CA ASN A 20 26.06 -0.83 -5.87
C ASN A 20 24.77 0.00 -5.79
N GLU A 21 23.70 -0.46 -6.44
CA GLU A 21 22.39 0.17 -6.37
C GLU A 21 21.95 0.09 -4.91
N SER A 22 21.81 1.25 -4.29
CA SER A 22 21.25 1.36 -2.96
C SER A 22 19.86 0.74 -2.96
N THR A 23 19.58 -0.12 -1.98
CA THR A 23 18.26 -0.69 -1.77
C THR A 23 17.18 0.40 -1.82
N PRO A 24 16.11 0.25 -2.61
CA PRO A 24 15.02 1.22 -2.66
C PRO A 24 14.41 1.46 -1.28
N VAL A 25 14.12 2.72 -0.99
CA VAL A 25 13.41 3.14 0.22
C VAL A 25 11.97 3.48 -0.15
N PRO A 26 10.96 3.06 0.62
CA PRO A 26 9.57 3.38 0.33
C PRO A 26 9.34 4.89 0.30
N THR A 27 8.49 5.34 -0.62
CA THR A 27 8.11 6.75 -0.70
C THR A 27 7.12 7.07 0.43
N PRO A 28 7.37 8.12 1.24
CA PRO A 28 6.39 8.54 2.24
C PRO A 28 5.05 8.89 1.58
N TRP A 29 3.95 8.54 2.23
CA TRP A 29 2.64 8.95 1.71
C TRP A 29 2.51 10.47 1.66
N PRO A 30 1.83 11.02 0.63
CA PRO A 30 1.45 12.42 0.64
C PRO A 30 0.62 12.74 1.88
N GLU A 31 0.71 13.97 2.40
CA GLU A 31 -0.07 14.39 3.57
C GLU A 31 -1.59 14.29 3.35
N GLN A 32 -2.03 14.41 2.09
CA GLN A 32 -3.42 14.28 1.70
C GLN A 32 -3.52 13.57 0.35
N PHE A 33 -4.46 12.64 0.21
CA PHE A 33 -4.78 12.01 -1.07
C PHE A 33 -6.18 11.38 -1.05
N HIS A 34 -6.68 11.04 -2.23
CA HIS A 34 -7.85 10.18 -2.41
C HIS A 34 -7.45 8.91 -3.16
N SER A 35 -7.97 7.77 -2.74
CA SER A 35 -7.78 6.51 -3.46
C SER A 35 -9.06 5.69 -3.47
N LEU A 36 -9.31 5.03 -4.60
CA LEU A 36 -10.34 4.00 -4.69
C LEU A 36 -9.69 2.64 -4.46
N LEU A 37 -10.14 1.95 -3.43
CA LEU A 37 -9.60 0.66 -3.00
C LEU A 37 -10.52 -0.47 -3.41
N TYR A 38 -9.97 -1.47 -4.07
CA TYR A 38 -10.65 -2.73 -4.39
C TYR A 38 -10.09 -3.81 -3.48
N MET A 39 -10.93 -4.38 -2.63
CA MET A 39 -10.51 -5.24 -1.53
C MET A 39 -11.09 -6.63 -1.68
N ASN A 40 -10.21 -7.63 -1.60
CA ASN A 40 -10.58 -9.02 -1.35
C ASN A 40 -10.46 -9.25 0.14
N LEU A 41 -11.59 -9.44 0.83
CA LEU A 41 -11.59 -9.72 2.27
C LEU A 41 -11.23 -11.18 2.54
N THR A 42 -10.75 -11.47 3.74
CA THR A 42 -10.35 -12.82 4.18
C THR A 42 -11.43 -13.89 3.96
N ASP A 43 -12.70 -13.52 4.06
CA ASP A 43 -13.84 -14.43 3.83
C ASP A 43 -14.30 -14.48 2.36
N SER A 44 -13.42 -14.08 1.43
CA SER A 44 -13.64 -14.08 -0.02
C SER A 44 -14.69 -13.08 -0.52
N ARG A 45 -15.25 -12.22 0.34
CA ARG A 45 -16.14 -11.14 -0.09
C ARG A 45 -15.36 -9.98 -0.68
N LEU A 46 -15.97 -9.31 -1.65
CA LEU A 46 -15.42 -8.10 -2.25
C LEU A 46 -15.90 -6.85 -1.50
N GLN A 47 -15.05 -5.84 -1.44
CA GLN A 47 -15.39 -4.51 -0.97
C GLN A 47 -14.75 -3.46 -1.86
N ILE A 48 -15.47 -2.38 -2.14
CA ILE A 48 -14.91 -1.15 -2.70
C ILE A 48 -14.91 -0.09 -1.62
N THR A 49 -13.82 0.64 -1.47
CA THR A 49 -13.70 1.72 -0.49
C THR A 49 -13.17 2.99 -1.16
N ASP A 50 -13.91 4.09 -1.04
CA ASP A 50 -13.33 5.41 -1.27
C ASP A 50 -12.62 5.87 0.01
N LEU A 51 -11.30 6.07 -0.07
CA LEU A 51 -10.46 6.55 1.01
C LEU A 51 -10.06 8.00 0.76
N TRP A 52 -10.35 8.89 1.71
CA TRP A 52 -9.73 10.20 1.83
C TRP A 52 -8.79 10.22 3.01
N TYR A 53 -7.50 10.33 2.73
CA TYR A 53 -6.44 10.46 3.72
C TYR A 53 -6.16 11.94 3.97
N ASP A 54 -6.16 12.38 5.23
CA ASP A 54 -5.95 13.77 5.63
C ASP A 54 -5.09 13.85 6.91
N TRP A 55 -3.78 13.65 6.75
CA TRP A 55 -2.82 13.63 7.86
C TRP A 55 -2.77 14.94 8.67
N PRO A 56 -2.77 16.14 8.07
CA PRO A 56 -2.74 17.39 8.84
C PRO A 56 -3.98 17.58 9.72
N LYS A 57 -5.11 16.96 9.35
CA LYS A 57 -6.33 16.93 10.18
C LYS A 57 -6.48 15.65 11.00
N GLY A 58 -5.54 14.72 10.87
CA GLY A 58 -5.45 13.49 11.62
C GLY A 58 -6.64 12.57 11.44
N ARG A 59 -7.13 12.43 10.20
CA ARG A 59 -8.27 11.58 9.88
C ARG A 59 -8.14 10.82 8.56
N ASN A 60 -8.72 9.62 8.54
CA ASN A 60 -9.08 8.91 7.31
C ASN A 60 -10.61 8.83 7.25
N VAL A 61 -11.16 9.08 6.06
CA VAL A 61 -12.58 8.84 5.79
C VAL A 61 -12.68 7.73 4.76
N ASN A 62 -13.32 6.64 5.14
CA ASN A 62 -13.60 5.50 4.29
C ASN A 62 -15.11 5.43 4.02
N ILE A 63 -15.50 5.36 2.75
CA ILE A 63 -16.86 5.01 2.35
C ILE A 63 -16.81 3.61 1.73
N MET A 64 -17.33 2.63 2.45
CA MET A 64 -17.16 1.22 2.16
C MET A 64 -18.46 0.61 1.62
N GLN A 65 -18.37 -0.04 0.47
CA GLN A 65 -19.42 -0.84 -0.11
C GLN A 65 -18.97 -2.30 -0.18
N LYS A 66 -19.45 -3.12 0.76
CA LYS A 66 -19.28 -4.58 0.71
C LYS A 66 -20.23 -5.19 -0.31
N GLN A 67 -19.82 -6.29 -0.94
CA GLN A 67 -20.68 -7.07 -1.81
C GLN A 67 -21.94 -7.52 -1.04
N LEU A 68 -23.12 -7.12 -1.53
CA LEU A 68 -24.44 -7.37 -0.92
C LEU A 68 -24.63 -6.76 0.49
N GLY A 69 -23.74 -5.85 0.90
CA GLY A 69 -23.84 -5.13 2.17
C GLY A 69 -24.46 -3.73 2.02
N GLU A 70 -24.73 -3.10 3.17
CA GLU A 70 -25.07 -1.68 3.21
C GLU A 70 -23.83 -0.78 3.04
N LEU A 71 -24.06 0.47 2.63
CA LEU A 71 -23.02 1.49 2.53
C LEU A 71 -22.61 1.94 3.93
N LEU A 72 -21.35 1.67 4.30
CA LEU A 72 -20.81 1.94 5.62
C LEU A 72 -19.77 3.04 5.56
N TYR A 73 -19.89 4.03 6.44
CA TYR A 73 -18.92 5.10 6.61
C TYR A 73 -18.03 4.74 7.80
N ASP A 74 -16.73 4.96 7.65
CA ASP A 74 -15.76 4.85 8.75
C ASP A 74 -14.87 6.09 8.76
N VAL A 75 -14.88 6.80 9.89
CA VAL A 75 -14.00 7.94 10.13
C VAL A 75 -13.01 7.57 11.24
N GLU A 76 -11.77 7.33 10.84
CA GLU A 76 -10.65 6.96 11.70
C GLU A 76 -9.88 8.21 12.12
N TRP A 77 -9.43 8.28 13.36
CA TRP A 77 -8.68 9.41 13.90
C TRP A 77 -7.30 9.02 14.43
N ASN A 78 -6.38 9.99 14.47
CA ASN A 78 -5.01 9.79 15.00
C ASN A 78 -4.96 9.35 16.48
N ASN A 79 -6.01 9.59 17.25
CA ASN A 79 -6.10 9.14 18.64
C ASN A 79 -6.55 7.67 18.77
N GLY A 80 -6.75 6.98 17.63
CA GLY A 80 -7.18 5.59 17.53
C GLY A 80 -8.69 5.35 17.65
N THR A 81 -9.49 6.41 17.74
CA THR A 81 -10.95 6.29 17.69
C THR A 81 -11.43 6.20 16.24
N SER A 82 -12.36 5.29 15.97
CA SER A 82 -13.07 5.18 14.71
C SER A 82 -14.58 5.24 14.92
N TYR A 83 -15.27 5.90 13.99
CA TYR A 83 -16.73 6.01 13.98
C TYR A 83 -17.29 5.33 12.75
N TYR A 84 -17.93 4.18 12.96
CA TYR A 84 -18.66 3.44 11.94
C TYR A 84 -20.12 3.86 11.94
N TYR A 85 -20.65 4.30 10.81
CA TYR A 85 -22.06 4.69 10.73
C TYR A 85 -22.69 4.47 9.37
N THR A 86 -24.01 4.40 9.36
CA THR A 86 -24.84 4.33 8.15
C THR A 86 -25.74 5.56 8.08
N LEU A 87 -26.17 5.93 6.88
CA LEU A 87 -27.07 7.07 6.65
C LEU A 87 -28.45 6.57 6.23
N GLY A 88 -29.50 7.33 6.55
CA GLY A 88 -30.87 7.04 6.14
C GLY A 88 -31.80 6.68 7.29
N LYS A 89 -32.94 6.06 6.97
CA LYS A 89 -34.04 5.82 7.91
C LYS A 89 -33.67 4.87 9.06
N ASP A 90 -32.80 3.89 8.79
CA ASP A 90 -32.35 2.89 9.75
C ASP A 90 -30.86 3.10 10.11
N SER A 91 -30.45 4.37 10.26
CA SER A 91 -29.06 4.74 10.55
C SER A 91 -28.58 4.18 11.90
N GLY A 92 -27.38 3.61 11.90
CA GLY A 92 -26.66 3.19 13.11
C GLY A 92 -25.33 3.94 13.26
N CYS A 93 -24.81 3.98 14.48
CA CYS A 93 -23.47 4.48 14.78
C CYS A 93 -22.81 3.58 15.82
N LYS A 94 -21.55 3.20 15.57
CA LYS A 94 -20.71 2.40 16.46
C LYS A 94 -19.36 3.07 16.59
N ILE A 95 -18.90 3.23 17.82
CA ILE A 95 -17.57 3.75 18.13
C ILE A 95 -16.65 2.56 18.40
N MET A 96 -15.46 2.59 17.81
CA MET A 96 -14.37 1.65 18.02
C MET A 96 -13.13 2.41 18.50
N ASN A 97 -12.29 1.76 19.29
CA ASN A 97 -10.97 2.28 19.64
C ASN A 97 -9.93 1.18 19.36
N PHE A 98 -8.99 1.48 18.46
CA PHE A 98 -7.94 0.57 18.03
C PHE A 98 -6.64 0.72 18.83
N GLY A 99 -6.52 1.75 19.68
CA GLY A 99 -5.31 2.06 20.45
C GLY A 99 -4.16 2.64 19.61
N VAL A 100 -4.31 2.67 18.28
CA VAL A 100 -3.37 3.25 17.31
C VAL A 100 -4.12 4.14 16.33
N GLY A 101 -3.51 5.25 15.94
CA GLY A 101 -4.07 6.17 14.95
C GLY A 101 -3.94 5.68 13.51
N ILE A 102 -4.35 6.53 12.56
CA ILE A 102 -4.19 6.27 11.13
C ILE A 102 -2.70 6.13 10.75
N PRO A 103 -2.38 5.46 9.64
CA PRO A 103 -1.00 5.35 9.16
C PRO A 103 -0.36 6.72 8.99
N ARG A 104 0.85 6.89 9.54
CA ARG A 104 1.65 8.09 9.31
C ARG A 104 2.20 8.10 7.87
N PRO A 105 2.58 9.26 7.34
CA PRO A 105 3.27 9.34 6.05
C PRO A 105 4.46 8.38 5.93
N ASP A 106 5.17 8.17 7.04
CA ASP A 106 6.35 7.32 7.15
C ASP A 106 6.06 5.91 7.71
N PHE A 107 4.82 5.41 7.65
CA PHE A 107 4.47 4.14 8.34
C PHE A 107 5.30 2.92 7.89
N LEU A 108 5.91 2.98 6.70
CA LEU A 108 6.85 1.96 6.19
C LEU A 108 8.30 2.14 6.66
N ASP A 109 8.61 3.12 7.52
CA ASP A 109 9.97 3.30 8.05
C ASP A 109 10.46 2.05 8.80
N GLY A 110 11.60 1.51 8.41
CA GLY A 110 12.11 0.22 8.90
C GLY A 110 11.41 -1.02 8.31
N ALA A 111 10.68 -0.90 7.21
CA ALA A 111 10.21 -2.04 6.43
C ALA A 111 11.38 -2.72 5.70
N GLU A 112 11.30 -4.03 5.54
CA GLU A 112 12.31 -4.84 4.87
C GLU A 112 12.01 -4.91 3.38
N TYR A 113 13.01 -4.58 2.54
CA TYR A 113 12.85 -4.69 1.09
C TYR A 113 12.87 -6.16 0.66
N VAL A 114 11.81 -6.59 -0.01
CA VAL A 114 11.60 -7.97 -0.47
C VAL A 114 12.14 -8.16 -1.89
N GLY A 115 11.96 -7.16 -2.75
CA GLY A 115 12.37 -7.23 -4.15
C GLY A 115 11.37 -6.60 -5.11
N ILE A 116 11.52 -6.92 -6.40
CA ILE A 116 10.64 -6.44 -7.46
C ILE A 116 9.62 -7.52 -7.82
N GLN A 117 8.35 -7.14 -7.96
CA GLN A 117 7.27 -8.04 -8.40
C GLN A 117 6.30 -7.33 -9.36
N GLU A 118 5.70 -8.09 -10.27
CA GLU A 118 4.64 -7.58 -11.16
C GLU A 118 3.26 -7.84 -10.55
N THR A 119 2.39 -6.83 -10.52
CA THR A 119 1.00 -6.95 -10.04
C THR A 119 0.10 -5.98 -10.80
N ASP A 120 -1.03 -6.46 -11.30
CA ASP A 120 -2.02 -5.67 -12.06
C ASP A 120 -1.42 -4.83 -13.22
N GLY A 121 -0.37 -5.36 -13.87
CA GLY A 121 0.35 -4.68 -14.95
C GLY A 121 1.34 -3.59 -14.50
N PHE A 122 1.61 -3.46 -13.20
CA PHE A 122 2.63 -2.59 -12.62
C PHE A 122 3.85 -3.40 -12.20
N LEU A 123 5.04 -2.85 -12.44
CA LEU A 123 6.29 -3.38 -11.90
C LEU A 123 6.59 -2.65 -10.59
N CYS A 124 6.54 -3.36 -9.47
CA CYS A 124 6.55 -2.77 -8.14
C CYS A 124 7.78 -3.14 -7.33
N ASN A 125 8.31 -2.18 -6.58
CA ASN A 125 9.12 -2.46 -5.42
C ASN A 125 8.20 -2.98 -4.30
N VAL A 126 8.67 -4.00 -3.57
CA VAL A 126 7.89 -4.63 -2.49
C VAL A 126 8.65 -4.53 -1.17
N TRP A 127 7.95 -4.10 -0.13
CA TRP A 127 8.46 -4.13 1.24
C TRP A 127 7.52 -4.87 2.16
N GLU A 128 8.08 -5.58 3.13
CA GLU A 128 7.36 -6.19 4.22
C GLU A 128 7.51 -5.34 5.48
N LYS A 129 6.41 -5.15 6.22
CA LYS A 129 6.45 -4.52 7.54
C LYS A 129 5.84 -5.45 8.59
N VAL A 130 6.66 -5.81 9.57
CA VAL A 130 6.32 -6.54 10.80
C VAL A 130 5.54 -7.85 10.58
N GLU A 131 5.85 -8.61 9.54
CA GLU A 131 5.15 -9.87 9.17
C GLU A 131 3.62 -9.70 9.01
N PHE A 132 3.17 -8.47 8.80
CA PHE A 132 1.76 -8.11 8.82
C PHE A 132 1.28 -7.61 7.47
N ILE A 133 2.07 -6.73 6.82
CA ILE A 133 1.72 -6.10 5.55
C ILE A 133 2.86 -6.22 4.54
N TRP A 134 2.52 -6.58 3.31
CA TRP A 134 3.37 -6.44 2.13
C TRP A 134 2.85 -5.28 1.28
N TYR A 135 3.72 -4.31 1.02
CA TYR A 135 3.40 -3.06 0.37
C TYR A 135 4.06 -2.99 -1.01
N TYR A 136 3.25 -2.79 -2.03
CA TYR A 136 3.69 -2.72 -3.43
C TYR A 136 3.60 -1.26 -3.90
N GLU A 137 4.75 -0.71 -4.28
CA GLU A 137 4.87 0.63 -4.87
C GLU A 137 5.29 0.51 -6.32
N ASP A 138 4.55 1.13 -7.23
CA ASP A 138 4.93 1.18 -8.64
C ASP A 138 6.29 1.89 -8.80
N ILE A 139 7.24 1.23 -9.46
CA ILE A 139 8.58 1.79 -9.68
C ILE A 139 8.51 3.08 -10.51
N ALA A 140 7.59 3.14 -11.48
CA ALA A 140 7.52 4.26 -12.41
C ALA A 140 6.97 5.54 -11.78
N THR A 141 5.96 5.41 -10.91
CA THR A 141 5.24 6.55 -10.33
C THR A 141 5.47 6.75 -8.84
N GLN A 142 6.10 5.79 -8.17
CA GLN A 142 6.29 5.77 -6.71
C GLN A 142 4.97 5.82 -5.93
N ARG A 143 3.88 5.32 -6.52
CA ARG A 143 2.54 5.32 -5.93
C ARG A 143 2.18 3.95 -5.37
N PRO A 144 1.35 3.88 -4.31
CA PRO A 144 0.88 2.61 -3.78
C PRO A 144 -0.05 1.92 -4.79
N VAL A 145 0.26 0.66 -5.12
CA VAL A 145 -0.54 -0.17 -6.03
C VAL A 145 -1.32 -1.23 -5.26
N ARG A 146 -0.69 -1.88 -4.28
CA ARG A 146 -1.29 -3.01 -3.58
C ARG A 146 -0.78 -3.16 -2.15
N TRP A 147 -1.64 -3.67 -1.29
CA TRP A 147 -1.31 -4.14 0.05
C TRP A 147 -1.81 -5.56 0.25
N ASP A 148 -0.95 -6.44 0.74
CA ASP A 148 -1.35 -7.77 1.19
C ASP A 148 -1.19 -7.87 2.69
N PHE A 149 -2.16 -8.46 3.37
CA PHE A 149 -2.15 -8.66 4.81
C PHE A 149 -1.95 -10.14 5.13
N TYR A 150 -1.34 -10.41 6.29
CA TYR A 150 -1.06 -11.77 6.77
C TYR A 150 -2.31 -12.67 6.88
N ASP A 151 -3.50 -12.06 7.03
CA ASP A 151 -4.79 -12.74 7.14
C ASP A 151 -5.45 -13.04 5.79
N GLY A 152 -4.73 -12.83 4.68
CA GLY A 152 -5.22 -13.09 3.33
C GLY A 152 -6.08 -11.97 2.75
N MET A 153 -6.29 -10.85 3.46
CA MET A 153 -6.89 -9.67 2.85
C MET A 153 -5.91 -9.06 1.84
N ASN A 154 -6.42 -8.68 0.67
CA ASN A 154 -5.66 -7.95 -0.35
C ASN A 154 -6.39 -6.66 -0.71
N ILE A 155 -5.64 -5.59 -0.91
CA ILE A 155 -6.16 -4.29 -1.34
C ILE A 155 -5.41 -3.87 -2.59
N TYR A 156 -6.15 -3.52 -3.64
CA TYR A 156 -5.65 -2.89 -4.84
C TYR A 156 -6.08 -1.43 -4.84
N SER A 157 -5.13 -0.53 -5.08
CA SER A 157 -5.30 0.91 -4.87
C SER A 157 -5.22 1.64 -6.21
N ARG A 158 -6.25 2.43 -6.52
CA ARG A 158 -6.25 3.36 -7.64
C ARG A 158 -6.14 4.79 -7.12
N TYR A 159 -4.91 5.29 -7.14
CA TYR A 159 -4.54 6.59 -6.58
C TYR A 159 -4.98 7.79 -7.43
N TYR A 160 -5.55 8.79 -6.77
CA TYR A 160 -5.84 10.11 -7.35
C TYR A 160 -5.12 11.20 -6.52
N LEU A 161 -4.55 12.19 -7.20
CA LEU A 161 -3.96 13.38 -6.57
C LEU A 161 -5.01 14.48 -6.46
#